data_AF-A0A1C6VHP5-F1
#
_entry.id   AF-A0A1C6VHP5-F1
#
_cell.length_a   1.000
_cell.length_b   1.000
_cell.length_c   1.000
_cell.angle_alpha   90.00
_cell.angle_beta   90.00
_cell.angle_gamma   90.00
#
_symmetry.space_group_name_H-M   'P 1'
#
loop_
_entity.id
_entity.type
_entity.pdbx_description
1 polymer ?
#
loop_
_entity_poly.entity_id
_entity_poly.type
_entity_poly.pdbx_seq_one_letter_code
_entity_poly.pdbx_strand_id
1 'polypeptide(L)'
;MTAYAAVVLSGGAARRMGGVDKPARPVGGRPMLHRVLAAVADAGTRIVVGPAGPVPEGVRVTREEPPGGGPVAATAAGLALLDPGTDTVALLAADLPLLTPAAVAELRRALDGSSAGTACYVDGDGRRQQLCAVWRVSALRSALDRLAAERGGAVDGAPVRGLLAGTTVREVSWSGSGPPPWFDCDTDEDVRRVEEWTR
;
A
#
# COMPACT_ATOMS: atom_id res chain seq x y z
N MET A 1 12.41 -0.82 -18.34
CA MET A 1 11.34 -0.90 -17.32
C MET A 1 11.05 0.53 -16.89
N THR A 2 9.80 0.97 -16.96
CA THR A 2 9.39 2.29 -16.45
C THR A 2 9.64 2.34 -14.94
N ALA A 3 10.32 3.39 -14.47
CA ALA A 3 10.59 3.60 -13.06
C ALA A 3 9.26 3.92 -12.34
N TYR A 4 8.99 3.23 -11.23
CA TYR A 4 7.82 3.47 -10.39
C TYR A 4 8.27 3.86 -8.99
N ALA A 5 7.38 4.50 -8.24
CA ALA A 5 7.57 4.75 -6.81
C ALA A 5 6.73 3.81 -5.96
N ALA A 6 7.04 3.69 -4.67
CA ALA A 6 6.23 2.99 -3.70
C ALA A 6 5.89 3.90 -2.51
N VAL A 7 4.62 3.95 -2.16
CA VAL A 7 4.09 4.60 -0.96
C VAL A 7 3.54 3.50 -0.05
N VAL A 8 4.16 3.35 1.12
CA VAL A 8 3.82 2.34 2.12
C VAL A 8 3.17 3.04 3.32
N LEU A 9 1.89 2.75 3.56
CA LEU A 9 1.12 3.33 4.64
C LEU A 9 1.36 2.50 5.91
N SER A 10 2.06 3.09 6.87
CA SER A 10 2.30 2.49 8.19
C SER A 10 1.34 3.00 9.27
N GLY A 11 0.47 3.95 8.91
CA GLY A 11 -0.57 4.50 9.78
C GLY A 11 -1.87 3.69 9.76
N GLY A 12 -2.48 3.55 10.93
CA GLY A 12 -3.80 2.95 11.14
C GLY A 12 -4.17 2.97 12.62
N ALA A 13 -5.47 2.90 12.94
CA ALA A 13 -5.95 2.84 14.34
C ALA A 13 -5.63 1.49 15.02
N ALA A 14 -4.87 0.61 14.36
CA ALA A 14 -4.55 -0.71 14.84
C ALA A 14 -3.77 -0.61 16.16
N ARG A 15 -4.47 -1.02 17.23
CA ARG A 15 -3.95 -1.06 18.58
C ARG A 15 -2.77 -2.02 18.63
N ARG A 16 -1.82 -1.68 19.51
CA ARG A 16 -0.60 -2.44 19.79
C ARG A 16 -0.90 -3.92 19.97
N MET A 17 -0.36 -4.77 19.10
CA MET A 17 -0.42 -6.23 19.23
C MET A 17 0.59 -6.67 20.28
N GLY A 18 0.17 -6.73 21.56
CA GLY A 18 1.06 -7.05 22.67
C GLY A 18 2.01 -5.92 23.09
N GLY A 19 1.63 -4.65 22.87
CA GLY A 19 2.44 -3.49 23.28
C GLY A 19 3.42 -2.95 22.22
N VAL A 20 3.60 -3.66 21.09
CA VAL A 20 4.44 -3.25 19.95
C VAL A 20 3.56 -2.73 18.81
N ASP A 21 4.05 -1.73 18.08
CA ASP A 21 3.39 -1.21 16.88
C ASP A 21 3.29 -2.31 15.80
N LYS A 22 2.09 -2.51 15.25
CA LYS A 22 1.74 -3.60 14.32
C LYS A 22 2.75 -3.79 13.18
N PRO A 23 3.15 -2.76 12.40
CA PRO A 23 4.08 -2.94 11.28
C PRO A 23 5.53 -3.27 11.71
N ALA A 24 5.88 -2.97 12.96
CA ALA A 24 7.19 -3.28 13.55
C ALA A 24 7.26 -4.71 14.09
N ARG A 25 6.12 -5.40 14.24
CA ARG A 25 6.09 -6.78 14.71
C ARG A 25 6.82 -7.69 13.72
N PRO A 26 7.74 -8.54 14.18
CA PRO A 26 8.42 -9.49 13.30
C PRO A 26 7.47 -10.59 12.82
N VAL A 27 7.62 -10.97 11.56
CA VAL A 27 7.21 -12.27 11.00
C VAL A 27 8.49 -12.96 10.59
N GLY A 28 8.73 -14.20 11.04
CA GLY A 28 9.96 -14.92 10.72
C GLY A 28 11.23 -14.10 11.00
N GLY A 29 11.27 -13.38 12.13
CA GLY A 29 12.40 -12.56 12.56
C GLY A 29 12.57 -11.19 11.88
N ARG A 30 11.72 -10.80 10.93
CA ARG A 30 11.82 -9.52 10.21
C ARG A 30 10.55 -8.67 10.35
N PRO A 31 10.64 -7.36 10.63
CA PRO A 31 9.47 -6.47 10.69
C PRO A 31 8.66 -6.51 9.39
N MET A 32 7.32 -6.49 9.48
CA MET A 32 6.44 -6.52 8.30
C MET A 32 6.72 -5.36 7.35
N LEU A 33 6.90 -4.15 7.89
CA LEU A 33 7.26 -2.97 7.09
C LEU A 33 8.53 -3.22 6.25
N HIS A 34 9.53 -3.88 6.85
CA HIS A 34 10.78 -4.18 6.14
C HIS A 34 10.61 -5.27 5.08
N ARG A 35 9.66 -6.20 5.25
CA ARG A 35 9.29 -7.17 4.22
C ARG A 35 8.62 -6.46 3.04
N VAL A 36 7.67 -5.57 3.30
CA VAL A 36 7.01 -4.75 2.27
C VAL A 36 8.02 -3.89 1.51
N LEU A 37 8.93 -3.19 2.21
CA LEU A 37 9.97 -2.38 1.59
C LEU A 37 10.97 -3.20 0.74
N ALA A 38 11.19 -4.47 1.08
CA ALA A 38 12.00 -5.37 0.26
C ALA A 38 11.25 -5.85 -0.98
N ALA A 39 9.93 -6.02 -0.90
CA ALA A 39 9.10 -6.38 -2.05
C ALA A 39 9.11 -5.31 -3.14
N VAL A 40 9.36 -4.04 -2.78
CA VAL A 40 9.48 -2.89 -3.69
C VAL A 40 10.90 -2.32 -3.76
N ALA A 41 11.92 -3.16 -3.56
CA ALA A 41 13.31 -2.70 -3.59
C ALA A 41 13.76 -2.15 -4.95
N ASP A 42 13.06 -2.51 -6.04
CA ASP A 42 13.29 -2.01 -7.40
C ASP A 42 12.56 -0.68 -7.69
N ALA A 43 11.77 -0.15 -6.74
CA ALA A 43 11.16 1.16 -6.88
C ALA A 43 12.23 2.26 -6.83
N GLY A 44 12.15 3.23 -7.75
CA GLY A 44 13.09 4.35 -7.81
C GLY A 44 13.04 5.23 -6.56
N THR A 45 11.84 5.38 -5.99
CA THR A 45 11.61 6.08 -4.72
C THR A 45 10.68 5.26 -3.84
N ARG A 46 11.04 5.12 -2.56
CA ARG A 46 10.26 4.42 -1.53
C ARG A 46 9.93 5.40 -0.41
N ILE A 47 8.65 5.54 -0.08
CA ILE A 47 8.14 6.49 0.91
C ILE A 47 7.30 5.71 1.92
N VAL A 48 7.57 5.91 3.21
CA VAL A 48 6.72 5.43 4.30
C VAL A 48 5.93 6.61 4.86
N VAL A 49 4.62 6.41 5.04
CA VAL A 49 3.71 7.43 5.58
C VAL A 49 3.04 6.94 6.85
N GLY A 50 3.24 7.68 7.95
CA GLY A 50 2.71 7.34 9.27
C GLY A 50 3.82 7.17 10.29
N PRO A 51 3.52 6.63 11.49
CA PRO A 51 4.54 6.23 12.45
C PRO A 51 5.50 5.24 11.80
N ALA A 52 6.79 5.55 11.80
CA ALA A 52 7.82 4.66 11.33
C ALA A 52 8.86 4.49 12.43
N GLY A 53 9.20 3.23 12.73
CA GLY A 53 10.46 2.93 13.42
C GLY A 53 11.65 3.11 12.47
N PRO A 54 12.81 2.52 12.78
CA PRO A 54 13.96 2.53 11.87
C PRO A 54 13.59 1.95 10.50
N VAL A 55 13.87 2.70 9.44
CA VAL A 55 13.69 2.26 8.04
C VAL A 55 15.06 2.12 7.35
N PRO A 56 15.18 1.29 6.30
CA PRO A 56 16.40 1.19 5.49
C PRO A 56 16.83 2.53 4.89
N GLU A 57 18.12 2.66 4.59
CA GLU A 57 18.67 3.83 3.91
C GLU A 57 17.98 4.11 2.56
N GLY A 58 17.84 5.38 2.22
CA GLY A 58 17.18 5.85 0.99
C GLY A 58 15.65 5.78 1.01
N VAL A 59 15.03 5.33 2.11
CA VAL A 59 13.57 5.38 2.29
C VAL A 59 13.18 6.74 2.88
N ARG A 60 12.29 7.46 2.19
CA ARG A 60 11.72 8.72 2.67
C ARG A 60 10.64 8.42 3.71
N VAL A 61 10.53 9.23 4.75
CA VAL A 61 9.50 9.09 5.78
C VAL A 61 8.74 10.40 5.92
N THR A 62 7.42 10.31 5.98
CA THR A 62 6.54 11.45 6.23
C THR A 62 5.32 11.01 7.04
N ARG A 63 4.43 11.95 7.34
CA ARG A 63 3.18 11.70 8.05
C ARG A 63 2.08 12.59 7.48
N GLU A 64 0.86 12.08 7.49
CA GLU A 64 -0.33 12.89 7.23
C GLU A 64 -0.56 13.95 8.31
N GLU A 65 -1.17 15.07 7.92
CA GLU A 65 -1.56 16.15 8.80
C GLU A 65 -3.08 16.40 8.65
N PRO A 66 -3.86 16.34 9.75
CA PRO A 66 -3.44 15.94 11.09
C PRO A 66 -3.04 14.46 11.20
N PRO A 67 -2.10 14.12 12.09
CA PRO A 67 -1.82 12.75 12.49
C PRO A 67 -3.07 11.89 12.71
N GLY A 68 -3.16 10.73 12.05
CA GLY A 68 -4.33 9.86 12.15
C GLY A 68 -5.48 10.26 11.21
N GLY A 69 -5.25 11.15 10.24
CA GLY A 69 -6.19 11.50 9.17
C GLY A 69 -6.60 10.31 8.27
N GLY A 70 -5.94 9.16 8.42
CA GLY A 70 -6.32 7.90 7.79
C GLY A 70 -5.62 7.65 6.45
N PRO A 71 -5.93 6.52 5.79
CA PRO A 71 -5.15 6.05 4.64
C PRO A 71 -5.19 7.00 3.43
N VAL A 72 -6.29 7.74 3.23
CA VAL A 72 -6.41 8.69 2.12
C VAL A 72 -5.54 9.94 2.36
N ALA A 73 -5.56 10.49 3.57
CA ALA A 73 -4.67 11.59 3.95
C ALA A 73 -3.20 11.17 3.88
N ALA A 74 -2.88 9.96 4.35
CA ALA A 74 -1.54 9.37 4.23
C ALA A 74 -1.12 9.17 2.77
N THR A 75 -2.04 8.75 1.90
CA THR A 75 -1.78 8.67 0.45
C THR A 75 -1.41 10.05 -0.10
N ALA A 76 -2.17 11.10 0.22
CA ALA A 76 -1.88 12.46 -0.23
C ALA A 76 -0.50 12.95 0.23
N ALA A 77 -0.15 12.73 1.51
CA ALA A 77 1.16 13.08 2.06
C ALA A 77 2.31 12.31 1.38
N GLY A 78 2.11 11.03 1.05
CA GLY A 78 3.07 10.24 0.29
C GLY A 78 3.27 10.77 -1.13
N LEU A 79 2.19 11.13 -1.83
CA LEU A 79 2.27 11.64 -3.21
C LEU A 79 2.97 12.99 -3.32
N ALA A 80 2.95 13.79 -2.25
CA ALA A 80 3.68 15.06 -2.18
C ALA A 80 5.20 14.89 -2.23
N LEU A 81 5.71 13.69 -1.91
CA LEU A 81 7.14 13.37 -1.92
C LEU A 81 7.60 12.59 -3.16
N LEU A 82 6.74 12.41 -4.16
CA LEU A 82 7.14 11.78 -5.42
C LEU A 82 8.12 12.65 -6.20
N ASP A 83 9.08 12.02 -6.86
CA ASP A 83 9.96 12.72 -7.77
C ASP A 83 9.19 13.21 -9.01
N PRO A 84 9.56 14.38 -9.57
CA PRO A 84 9.01 14.85 -10.84
C PRO A 84 9.14 13.78 -11.94
N GLY A 85 8.08 13.59 -12.71
CA GLY A 85 8.04 12.60 -13.79
C GLY A 85 7.68 11.18 -13.36
N THR A 86 7.44 10.92 -12.07
CA THR A 86 6.87 9.63 -11.61
C THR A 86 5.45 9.46 -12.19
N ASP A 87 5.25 8.44 -13.02
CA ASP A 87 3.96 8.15 -13.66
C ASP A 87 3.16 7.05 -12.93
N THR A 88 3.84 6.21 -12.17
CA THR A 88 3.31 4.98 -11.56
C THR A 88 3.73 4.89 -10.10
N VAL A 89 2.78 4.54 -9.23
CA VAL A 89 3.02 4.37 -7.79
C VAL A 89 2.35 3.11 -7.26
N ALA A 90 3.09 2.29 -6.53
CA ALA A 90 2.51 1.22 -5.70
C ALA A 90 2.01 1.84 -4.39
N LEU A 91 0.73 1.64 -4.06
CA LEU A 91 0.12 2.03 -2.79
C LEU A 91 -0.12 0.78 -1.94
N LEU A 92 0.63 0.68 -0.85
CA LEU A 92 0.78 -0.55 -0.07
C LEU A 92 0.49 -0.31 1.41
N ALA A 93 -0.17 -1.24 2.09
CA ALA A 93 -0.18 -1.29 3.54
C ALA A 93 1.14 -1.86 4.07
N ALA A 94 1.60 -1.41 5.24
CA ALA A 94 2.87 -1.83 5.83
C ALA A 94 2.84 -3.22 6.49
N ASP A 95 1.66 -3.80 6.66
CA ASP A 95 1.37 -5.04 7.36
C ASP A 95 1.06 -6.21 6.42
N LEU A 96 1.65 -6.18 5.21
CA LEU A 96 1.56 -7.20 4.17
C LEU A 96 2.83 -8.09 4.13
N PRO A 97 3.09 -8.94 5.13
CA PRO A 97 4.36 -9.69 5.25
C PRO A 97 4.61 -10.71 4.13
N LEU A 98 3.57 -11.05 3.36
CA LEU A 98 3.61 -11.99 2.25
C LEU A 98 3.75 -11.32 0.87
N LEU A 99 3.78 -9.98 0.83
CA LEU A 99 3.97 -9.26 -0.42
C LEU A 99 5.34 -9.61 -1.04
N THR A 100 5.35 -9.89 -2.33
CA THR A 100 6.57 -10.27 -3.07
C THR A 100 6.84 -9.32 -4.24
N PRO A 101 8.10 -9.20 -4.70
CA PRO A 101 8.42 -8.45 -5.92
C PRO A 101 7.65 -8.95 -7.15
N ALA A 102 7.42 -10.27 -7.24
CA ALA A 102 6.67 -10.88 -8.34
C ALA A 102 5.21 -10.42 -8.36
N ALA A 103 4.57 -10.31 -7.19
CA ALA A 103 3.21 -9.82 -7.05
C ALA A 103 3.10 -8.35 -7.46
N VAL A 104 4.01 -7.49 -7.00
CA VAL A 104 4.05 -6.08 -7.41
C VAL A 104 4.28 -5.95 -8.93
N ALA A 105 5.18 -6.76 -9.49
CA ALA A 105 5.43 -6.78 -10.93
C ALA A 105 4.22 -7.26 -11.75
N GLU A 106 3.42 -8.18 -11.23
CA GLU A 106 2.16 -8.62 -11.86
C GLU A 106 1.15 -7.47 -11.94
N LEU A 107 0.93 -6.74 -10.84
CA LEU A 107 0.05 -5.58 -10.82
C LEU A 107 0.52 -4.49 -11.79
N ARG A 108 1.84 -4.22 -11.85
CA ARG A 108 2.42 -3.27 -12.82
C ARG A 108 2.15 -3.70 -14.26
N ARG A 109 2.43 -4.96 -14.62
CA ARG A 109 2.14 -5.49 -15.97
C ARG A 109 0.66 -5.42 -16.32
N ALA A 110 -0.23 -5.70 -15.37
CA ALA A 110 -1.67 -5.61 -15.57
C ALA A 110 -2.12 -4.16 -15.81
N LEU A 111 -1.54 -3.19 -15.10
CA LEU A 111 -1.80 -1.77 -15.31
C LEU A 111 -1.28 -1.31 -16.69
N ASP A 112 -0.05 -1.67 -17.05
CA ASP A 112 0.59 -1.31 -18.32
C ASP A 112 -0.19 -1.87 -19.52
N GLY A 113 -0.73 -3.09 -19.41
CA GLY A 113 -1.54 -3.73 -20.44
C GLY A 113 -3.00 -3.23 -20.53
N SER A 114 -3.35 -2.16 -19.81
CA SER A 114 -4.72 -1.62 -19.78
C SER A 114 -4.76 -0.10 -19.77
N SER A 115 -5.93 0.48 -20.07
CA SER A 115 -6.22 1.91 -19.90
C SER A 115 -6.71 2.28 -18.49
N ALA A 116 -6.67 1.36 -17.54
CA ALA A 116 -7.21 1.54 -16.18
C ALA A 116 -6.44 2.59 -15.36
N GLY A 117 -7.09 3.29 -14.42
CA GLY A 117 -6.36 4.20 -13.52
C GLY A 117 -5.53 3.47 -12.47
N THR A 118 -5.89 2.21 -12.17
CA THR A 118 -5.26 1.39 -11.14
C THR A 118 -5.41 -0.10 -11.45
N ALA A 119 -4.48 -0.90 -10.95
CA ALA A 119 -4.57 -2.35 -10.87
C ALA A 119 -4.45 -2.80 -9.42
N CYS A 120 -5.33 -3.70 -8.99
CA CYS A 120 -5.29 -4.27 -7.63
C CYS A 120 -5.72 -5.73 -7.65
N TYR A 121 -5.30 -6.47 -6.63
CA TYR A 121 -5.80 -7.81 -6.44
C TYR A 121 -7.27 -7.83 -6.03
N VAL A 122 -7.95 -8.90 -6.40
CA VAL A 122 -9.30 -9.23 -5.94
C VAL A 122 -9.27 -10.61 -5.26
N ASP A 123 -9.87 -10.71 -4.09
CA ASP A 123 -9.95 -11.99 -3.35
C ASP A 123 -11.09 -12.89 -3.88
N GLY A 124 -11.21 -14.09 -3.31
CA GLY A 124 -12.23 -15.07 -3.69
C GLY A 124 -13.68 -14.61 -3.45
N ASP A 125 -13.87 -13.62 -2.59
CA ASP A 125 -15.17 -13.00 -2.31
C ASP A 125 -15.46 -11.78 -3.20
N GLY A 126 -14.58 -11.49 -4.16
CA GLY A 126 -14.70 -10.33 -5.05
C GLY A 126 -14.28 -9.00 -4.43
N ARG A 127 -13.59 -9.01 -3.28
CA ARG A 127 -13.17 -7.78 -2.61
C ARG A 127 -11.84 -7.30 -3.16
N ARG A 128 -11.83 -6.02 -3.56
CA ARG A 128 -10.63 -5.32 -4.06
C ARG A 128 -9.70 -4.95 -2.92
N GLN A 129 -8.43 -5.29 -3.09
CA GLN A 129 -7.35 -5.06 -2.13
C GLN A 129 -6.76 -3.66 -2.36
N GLN A 130 -7.43 -2.66 -1.82
CA GLN A 130 -7.18 -1.23 -2.11
C GLN A 130 -5.78 -0.74 -1.71
N LEU A 131 -5.22 -1.31 -0.65
CA LEU A 131 -3.87 -1.03 -0.16
C LEU A 131 -2.88 -2.13 -0.56
N CYS A 132 -3.17 -2.85 -1.65
CA CYS A 132 -2.24 -3.70 -2.38
C CYS A 132 -2.48 -3.46 -3.88
N ALA A 133 -2.18 -2.23 -4.31
CA ALA A 133 -2.55 -1.71 -5.62
C ALA A 133 -1.42 -0.92 -6.28
N VAL A 134 -1.42 -0.87 -7.60
CA VAL A 134 -0.55 -0.01 -8.41
C VAL A 134 -1.39 0.97 -9.18
N TRP A 135 -1.03 2.24 -9.12
CA TRP A 135 -1.80 3.36 -9.66
C TRP A 135 -1.00 4.12 -10.69
N ARG A 136 -1.70 4.61 -11.72
CA ARG A 136 -1.22 5.78 -12.47
C ARG A 136 -1.31 6.98 -11.53
N VAL A 137 -0.21 7.70 -11.37
CA VAL A 137 -0.11 8.85 -10.44
C VAL A 137 -1.17 9.90 -10.79
N SER A 138 -1.41 10.15 -12.07
CA SER A 138 -2.47 11.06 -12.53
C SER A 138 -3.86 10.64 -12.05
N ALA A 139 -4.21 9.37 -12.21
CA ALA A 139 -5.51 8.85 -11.76
C ALA A 139 -5.67 8.92 -10.23
N LEU A 140 -4.61 8.61 -9.49
CA LEU A 140 -4.65 8.68 -8.02
C LEU A 140 -4.77 10.13 -7.51
N ARG A 141 -4.08 11.08 -8.15
CA ARG A 141 -4.24 12.52 -7.86
C ARG A 141 -5.66 12.99 -8.17
N SER A 142 -6.20 12.66 -9.34
CA SER A 142 -7.60 13.00 -9.67
C SER A 142 -8.61 12.38 -8.70
N ALA A 143 -8.33 11.17 -8.19
CA ALA A 143 -9.16 10.55 -7.17
C ALA A 143 -9.14 11.30 -5.84
N LEU A 144 -7.97 11.78 -5.41
CA LEU A 144 -7.83 12.62 -4.21
C LEU A 144 -8.54 13.96 -4.39
N ASP A 145 -8.34 14.64 -5.53
CA ASP A 145 -8.96 15.94 -5.82
C ASP A 145 -10.48 15.85 -5.82
N ARG A 146 -11.04 14.80 -6.45
CA ARG A 146 -12.47 14.52 -6.43
C ARG A 146 -12.98 14.32 -5.01
N LEU A 147 -12.32 13.47 -4.22
CA LEU A 147 -12.72 13.22 -2.83
C LEU A 147 -12.66 14.48 -1.98
N ALA A 148 -11.63 15.30 -2.16
CA ALA A 148 -11.50 16.58 -1.46
C ALA A 148 -12.68 17.50 -1.83
N ALA A 149 -13.03 17.62 -3.12
CA ALA A 149 -14.15 18.43 -3.57
C ALA A 149 -15.50 17.95 -2.99
N GLU A 150 -15.74 16.64 -2.96
CA GLU A 150 -16.96 16.04 -2.38
C GLU A 150 -17.07 16.25 -0.86
N ARG A 151 -15.94 16.46 -0.17
CA ARG A 151 -15.85 16.57 1.29
C ARG A 151 -15.55 17.99 1.79
N GLY A 152 -15.64 19.00 0.93
CA GLY A 152 -15.43 20.40 1.33
C GLY A 152 -13.96 20.81 1.54
N GLY A 153 -13.04 20.14 0.86
CA GLY A 153 -11.62 20.53 0.76
C GLY A 153 -10.63 19.65 1.54
N ALA A 154 -11.11 18.76 2.42
CA ALA A 154 -10.26 17.87 3.22
C ALA A 154 -10.54 16.38 2.93
N VAL A 155 -9.50 15.56 3.05
CA VAL A 155 -9.58 14.10 2.83
C VAL A 155 -9.42 13.29 4.12
N ASP A 156 -9.35 13.95 5.27
CA ASP A 156 -9.25 13.30 6.58
C ASP A 156 -10.49 12.45 6.87
N GLY A 157 -10.24 11.24 7.38
CA GLY A 157 -11.26 10.22 7.62
C GLY A 157 -11.97 9.74 6.35
N ALA A 158 -11.47 10.07 5.16
CA ALA A 158 -12.04 9.52 3.93
C ALA A 158 -11.73 8.02 3.84
N PRO A 159 -12.71 7.19 3.47
CA PRO A 159 -12.49 5.77 3.37
C PRO A 159 -11.68 5.47 2.10
N VAL A 160 -10.70 4.57 2.18
CA VAL A 160 -9.82 4.21 1.06
C VAL A 160 -10.58 3.72 -0.19
N ARG A 161 -11.76 3.12 0.00
CA ARG A 161 -12.68 2.73 -1.10
C ARG A 161 -13.10 3.91 -1.98
N GLY A 162 -13.11 5.12 -1.43
CA GLY A 162 -13.43 6.35 -2.16
C GLY A 162 -12.42 6.66 -3.27
N LEU A 163 -11.17 6.19 -3.16
CA LEU A 163 -10.16 6.37 -4.21
C LEU A 163 -10.58 5.66 -5.51
N LEU A 164 -11.23 4.49 -5.38
CA LEU A 164 -11.67 3.69 -6.52
C LEU A 164 -12.94 4.24 -7.20
N ALA A 165 -13.72 5.09 -6.51
CA ALA A 165 -14.95 5.63 -7.07
C ALA A 165 -14.65 6.38 -8.39
N GLY A 166 -15.38 6.10 -9.46
CA GLY A 166 -15.15 6.76 -10.76
C GLY A 166 -13.78 6.50 -11.40
N THR A 167 -13.01 5.53 -10.89
CA THR A 167 -11.73 5.10 -11.48
C THR A 167 -11.91 3.73 -12.11
N THR A 168 -11.50 3.57 -13.36
CA THR A 168 -11.43 2.25 -13.99
C THR A 168 -10.38 1.41 -13.29
N VAL A 169 -10.79 0.25 -12.76
CA VAL A 169 -9.93 -0.68 -12.01
C VAL A 169 -9.66 -1.90 -12.86
N ARG A 170 -8.37 -2.25 -13.02
CA ARG A 170 -7.95 -3.54 -13.53
C ARG A 170 -7.83 -4.52 -12.35
N GLU A 171 -8.79 -5.43 -12.25
CA GLU A 171 -8.74 -6.50 -11.24
C GLU A 171 -7.79 -7.61 -11.69
N VAL A 172 -6.99 -8.08 -10.75
CA VAL A 172 -6.05 -9.19 -10.94
C VAL A 172 -6.43 -10.30 -9.96
N SER A 173 -6.75 -11.47 -10.48
CA SER A 173 -6.94 -12.66 -9.65
C SER A 173 -5.58 -13.27 -9.34
N TRP A 174 -5.34 -13.63 -8.08
CA TRP A 174 -4.12 -14.34 -7.71
C TRP A 174 -4.13 -15.75 -8.27
N SER A 175 -3.13 -16.06 -9.08
CA SER A 175 -2.92 -17.38 -9.68
C SER A 175 -1.63 -18.07 -9.21
N GLY A 176 -0.90 -17.44 -8.28
CA GLY A 176 0.30 -18.00 -7.69
C GLY A 176 0.00 -19.19 -6.77
N SER A 177 0.98 -20.09 -6.62
CA SER A 177 0.89 -21.26 -5.72
C SER A 177 1.11 -20.92 -4.24
N GLY A 178 1.46 -19.68 -3.94
CA GLY A 178 1.72 -19.19 -2.58
C GLY A 178 0.50 -18.55 -1.93
N PRO A 179 0.62 -18.16 -0.64
CA PRO A 179 -0.45 -17.45 0.05
C PRO A 179 -0.73 -16.08 -0.60
N PRO A 180 -1.92 -15.50 -0.37
CA PRO A 180 -2.29 -14.23 -0.98
C PRO A 180 -1.33 -13.11 -0.57
N PRO A 181 -0.72 -12.37 -1.53
CA PRO A 181 0.29 -11.36 -1.23
C PRO A 181 -0.27 -10.12 -0.52
N TRP A 182 -1.59 -9.94 -0.50
CA TRP A 182 -2.29 -8.87 0.21
C TRP A 182 -2.79 -9.27 1.60
N PHE A 183 -2.43 -10.46 2.10
CA PHE A 183 -2.83 -10.88 3.45
C PHE A 183 -2.23 -9.92 4.48
N ASP A 184 -3.08 -9.17 5.15
CA ASP A 184 -2.72 -8.23 6.21
C ASP A 184 -2.83 -8.89 7.59
N CYS A 185 -1.88 -8.59 8.47
CA CYS A 185 -1.83 -9.21 9.79
C CYS A 185 -2.42 -8.32 10.89
N ASP A 186 -3.75 -8.26 11.02
CA ASP A 186 -4.47 -7.49 12.06
C ASP A 186 -4.29 -8.00 13.49
N THR A 187 -4.04 -9.30 13.65
CA THR A 187 -4.01 -9.98 14.95
C THR A 187 -2.79 -10.88 15.13
N ASP A 188 -2.53 -11.28 16.38
CA ASP A 188 -1.52 -12.29 16.71
C ASP A 188 -1.78 -13.64 16.02
N GLU A 189 -3.05 -13.97 15.77
CA GLU A 189 -3.43 -15.18 15.03
C GLU A 189 -3.02 -15.08 13.55
N ASP A 190 -3.21 -13.92 12.94
CA ASP A 190 -2.77 -13.66 11.56
C ASP A 190 -1.25 -13.81 11.43
N VAL A 191 -0.49 -13.29 12.41
CA VAL A 191 0.97 -13.45 12.45
C VAL A 191 1.36 -14.92 12.48
N ARG A 192 0.75 -15.72 13.36
CA ARG A 192 1.02 -17.17 13.46
C ARG A 192 0.70 -17.89 12.15
N ARG A 193 -0.43 -17.57 11.53
CA ARG A 193 -0.84 -18.12 10.22
C ARG A 193 0.20 -17.80 9.14
N VAL A 194 0.71 -16.57 9.10
CA VAL A 194 1.77 -16.20 8.16
C VAL A 194 3.08 -16.92 8.47
N GLU A 195 3.44 -17.09 9.73
CA GLU A 195 4.64 -17.86 10.13
C GLU A 195 4.56 -19.31 9.68
N GLU A 196 3.38 -19.94 9.72
CA GLU A 196 3.17 -21.29 9.20
C GLU A 196 3.38 -21.38 7.68
N TRP A 197 2.96 -20.37 6.92
CA TRP A 197 3.17 -20.31 5.46
C TRP A 197 4.59 -19.96 5.04
N THR A 198 5.39 -19.40 5.93
CA THR A 198 6.78 -18.97 5.64
C THR A 198 7.84 -19.92 6.17
N ARG A 199 7.42 -21.06 6.75
CA ARG A 199 8.30 -22.17 7.16
C ARG A 199 8.72 -23.04 5.99
#